data_AF-A0A8J2T378-F1
#
_entry.id   AF-A0A8J2T378-F1
#
_cell.length_a   1.000
_cell.length_b   1.000
_cell.length_c   1.000
_cell.angle_alpha   90.00
_cell.angle_beta   90.00
_cell.angle_gamma   90.00
#
_symmetry.space_group_name_H-M   'P 1'
#
loop_
_entity.id
_entity.type
_entity.pdbx_description
1 polymer ?
#
loop_
_entity_poly.entity_id
_entity_poly.type
_entity_poly.pdbx_seq_one_letter_code
_entity_poly.pdbx_strand_id
1 'polypeptide(L)'
;MRSSLLLVAGVVEALVGPQRTATLGLGCFWEPSETLLKLDGVVDTRCGYAGAAFPDAKPDYNSVCGGDGNVECVPVCVRVTYDEARVSYEDVLDAAFAAAKPVLGSRQYAPIVFAASDEEAERAAAWVAIGGKRDDGLERRQFAVETTDTFWLAEGYHQEYWQKWRPRYAALFALVGLQYADSKLDFLPPAADAACTALAVCIGLLFLGERVLDSETTKLGA
;
A
#
# COMPACT_ATOMS: atom_id res chain seq x y z
N MET A 1 -20.74 23.95 29.74
CA MET A 1 -20.68 22.90 28.69
C MET A 1 -19.53 23.06 27.69
N ARG A 2 -18.76 24.16 27.68
CA ARG A 2 -17.55 24.29 26.82
C ARG A 2 -16.30 23.58 27.36
N SER A 3 -16.19 23.38 28.67
CA SER A 3 -15.01 22.79 29.32
C SER A 3 -14.79 21.30 29.04
N SER A 4 -15.87 20.52 28.89
CA SER A 4 -15.77 19.07 28.66
C SER A 4 -15.39 18.71 27.22
N LEU A 5 -15.70 19.57 26.24
CA LEU A 5 -15.33 19.37 24.84
C LEU A 5 -13.82 19.62 24.59
N LEU A 6 -13.26 20.63 25.28
CA LEU A 6 -11.82 20.93 25.25
C LEU A 6 -10.99 19.83 25.91
N LEU A 7 -11.50 19.19 26.96
CA LEU A 7 -10.82 18.08 27.61
C LEU A 7 -10.78 16.83 26.70
N VAL A 8 -11.86 16.57 25.95
CA VAL A 8 -11.90 15.45 25.00
C VAL A 8 -10.99 15.73 23.79
N ALA A 9 -10.99 16.94 23.25
CA ALA A 9 -10.09 17.32 22.16
C ALA A 9 -8.59 17.18 22.56
N GLY A 10 -8.21 17.68 23.74
CA GLY A 10 -6.83 17.58 24.22
C GLY A 10 -6.39 16.15 24.56
N VAL A 11 -7.32 15.26 24.94
CA VAL A 11 -7.02 13.83 25.15
C VAL A 11 -6.90 13.10 23.81
N VAL A 12 -7.69 13.45 22.80
CA VAL A 12 -7.57 12.86 21.45
C VAL A 12 -6.27 13.32 20.77
N GLU A 13 -5.88 14.59 20.90
CA GLU A 13 -4.57 15.10 20.45
C GLU A 13 -3.39 14.49 21.21
N ALA A 14 -3.56 14.13 22.48
CA ALA A 14 -2.50 13.47 23.25
C ALA A 14 -2.36 11.97 22.95
N LEU A 15 -3.43 11.33 22.46
CA LEU A 15 -3.45 9.91 22.08
C LEU A 15 -3.04 9.70 20.62
N VAL A 16 -3.21 10.72 19.77
CA VAL A 16 -2.83 10.72 18.36
C VAL A 16 -1.78 11.82 18.21
N GLY A 17 -0.50 11.44 18.25
CA GLY A 17 0.62 12.39 18.12
C GLY A 17 0.54 13.21 16.83
N PRO A 18 1.41 14.23 16.69
CA PRO A 18 1.37 15.13 15.55
C PRO A 18 1.44 14.35 14.23
N GLN A 19 0.38 14.43 13.43
CA GLN A 19 0.28 13.67 12.19
C GLN A 19 0.91 14.42 11.03
N ARG A 20 1.73 13.70 10.26
CA ARG A 20 2.29 14.14 8.99
C ARG A 20 1.88 13.19 7.89
N THR A 21 2.01 13.65 6.64
CA THR A 21 1.71 12.84 5.46
C THR A 21 2.87 12.81 4.51
N ALA A 22 3.18 11.64 3.95
CA ALA A 22 4.14 11.47 2.86
C ALA A 22 3.42 10.87 1.64
N THR A 23 3.64 11.41 0.44
CA THR A 23 3.02 10.89 -0.79
C THR A 23 4.08 10.30 -1.72
N LEU A 24 3.91 9.02 -2.09
CA LEU A 24 5.00 8.21 -2.65
C LEU A 24 4.52 7.39 -3.85
N GLY A 25 5.15 7.57 -5.01
CA GLY A 25 5.03 6.69 -6.18
C GLY A 25 5.96 5.49 -6.04
N LEU A 26 5.41 4.27 -5.99
CA LEU A 26 6.14 3.05 -5.60
C LEU A 26 5.92 1.88 -6.57
N GLY A 27 5.42 2.16 -7.77
CA GLY A 27 4.86 1.15 -8.67
C GLY A 27 3.40 0.86 -8.34
N CYS A 28 2.95 -0.38 -8.55
CA CYS A 28 1.59 -0.77 -8.17
C CYS A 28 1.36 -0.49 -6.67
N PHE A 29 0.38 0.35 -6.32
CA PHE A 29 0.15 0.83 -4.95
C PHE A 29 -0.45 -0.20 -3.96
N TRP A 30 -0.86 -1.38 -4.42
CA TRP A 30 -1.61 -2.34 -3.57
C TRP A 30 -0.73 -3.01 -2.53
N GLU A 31 0.45 -3.49 -2.93
CA GLU A 31 1.39 -4.14 -2.02
C GLU A 31 2.17 -3.12 -1.15
N PRO A 32 2.65 -1.99 -1.69
CA PRO A 32 3.31 -0.96 -0.88
C PRO A 32 2.40 -0.33 0.17
N SER A 33 1.11 -0.08 -0.11
CA SER A 33 0.19 0.48 0.89
C SER A 33 0.00 -0.43 2.10
N GLU A 34 -0.22 -1.73 1.87
CA GLU A 34 -0.31 -2.72 2.95
C GLU A 34 1.00 -2.87 3.71
N THR A 35 2.15 -2.86 3.02
CA THR A 35 3.46 -2.97 3.66
C THR A 35 3.77 -1.77 4.55
N LEU A 36 3.50 -0.55 4.06
CA LEU A 36 3.73 0.69 4.81
C LEU A 36 2.79 0.81 6.02
N LEU A 37 1.56 0.31 5.91
CA LEU A 37 0.62 0.30 7.04
C LEU A 37 1.11 -0.56 8.22
N LYS A 38 2.03 -1.50 8.00
CA LYS A 38 2.62 -2.34 9.06
C LYS A 38 3.79 -1.68 9.80
N LEU A 39 4.27 -0.52 9.33
CA LEU A 39 5.35 0.21 9.98
C LEU A 39 4.84 0.84 11.28
N ASP A 40 5.54 0.62 12.40
CA ASP A 40 5.15 1.22 13.67
C ASP A 40 5.20 2.76 13.58
N GLY A 41 4.14 3.42 14.05
CA GLY A 41 3.97 4.88 13.90
C GLY A 41 3.24 5.30 12.61
N VAL A 42 3.01 4.42 11.64
CA VAL A 42 2.08 4.69 10.53
C VAL A 42 0.65 4.47 10.99
N VAL A 43 -0.21 5.45 10.71
CA VAL A 43 -1.61 5.48 11.16
C VAL A 43 -2.57 5.08 10.05
N ASP A 44 -2.33 5.51 8.81
CA ASP A 44 -3.21 5.24 7.67
C ASP A 44 -2.41 5.23 6.36
N THR A 45 -2.90 4.48 5.36
CA THR A 45 -2.37 4.50 3.99
C THR A 45 -3.51 4.59 2.99
N ARG A 46 -3.37 5.48 2.00
CA ARG A 46 -4.38 5.69 0.96
C ARG A 46 -3.77 5.55 -0.42
N CYS A 47 -4.39 4.72 -1.25
CA CYS A 47 -4.05 4.62 -2.67
C CYS A 47 -4.64 5.82 -3.43
N GLY A 48 -3.88 6.37 -4.36
CA GLY A 48 -4.31 7.53 -5.13
C GLY A 48 -3.44 7.82 -6.33
N TYR A 49 -3.62 9.03 -6.85
CA TYR A 49 -2.89 9.59 -7.96
C TYR A 49 -2.33 10.96 -7.55
N ALA A 50 -1.08 11.24 -7.87
CA ALA A 50 -0.42 12.51 -7.52
C ALA A 50 0.40 13.04 -8.71
N GLY A 51 0.63 14.35 -8.73
CA GLY A 51 1.37 15.02 -9.80
C GLY A 51 0.59 16.14 -10.49
N ALA A 52 1.32 17.01 -11.19
CA ALA A 52 0.85 18.29 -11.71
C ALA A 52 -0.07 18.24 -12.95
N ALA A 53 -0.50 17.05 -13.39
CA ALA A 53 -1.19 16.92 -14.69
C ALA A 53 -2.66 17.39 -14.69
N PHE A 54 -3.28 17.64 -13.52
CA PHE A 54 -4.69 18.03 -13.45
C PHE A 54 -4.96 19.04 -12.31
N PRO A 55 -4.95 20.36 -12.58
CA PRO A 55 -5.40 21.35 -11.61
C PRO A 55 -6.94 21.36 -11.41
N ASP A 56 -7.72 20.91 -12.39
CA ASP A 56 -9.18 21.16 -12.43
C ASP A 56 -10.07 19.91 -12.68
N ALA A 57 -9.53 18.69 -12.73
CA ALA A 57 -10.31 17.47 -12.94
C ALA A 57 -9.78 16.29 -12.13
N LYS A 58 -10.67 15.61 -11.38
CA LYS A 58 -10.33 14.38 -10.65
C LYS A 58 -10.00 13.27 -11.67
N PRO A 59 -8.78 12.71 -11.69
CA PRO A 59 -8.47 11.55 -12.53
C PRO A 59 -9.24 10.32 -12.02
N ASP A 60 -9.79 9.53 -12.93
CA ASP A 60 -10.30 8.18 -12.68
C ASP A 60 -9.41 7.14 -13.38
N TYR A 61 -9.42 5.89 -12.93
CA TYR A 61 -8.53 4.85 -13.46
C TYR A 61 -8.70 4.65 -14.97
N ASN A 62 -9.92 4.83 -15.50
CA ASN A 62 -10.19 4.74 -16.93
C ASN A 62 -9.57 5.91 -17.72
N SER A 63 -9.52 7.11 -17.14
CA SER A 63 -8.75 8.21 -17.72
C SER A 63 -7.27 7.85 -17.71
N VAL A 64 -6.73 7.24 -16.64
CA VAL A 64 -5.30 6.87 -16.50
C VAL A 64 -4.88 5.69 -17.39
N CYS A 65 -5.77 4.75 -17.69
CA CYS A 65 -5.43 3.50 -18.42
C CYS A 65 -6.17 3.29 -19.76
N GLY A 66 -7.18 4.10 -20.11
CA GLY A 66 -8.24 3.72 -21.06
C GLY A 66 -8.16 4.22 -22.51
N GLY A 67 -7.21 5.09 -22.88
CA GLY A 67 -6.83 5.26 -24.29
C GLY A 67 -7.57 6.32 -25.10
N ASP A 68 -6.84 7.41 -25.34
CA ASP A 68 -6.89 8.31 -26.50
C ASP A 68 -5.48 8.90 -26.79
N GLY A 69 -4.43 8.27 -26.25
CA GLY A 69 -3.03 8.56 -26.59
C GLY A 69 -2.33 9.60 -25.71
N ASN A 70 -2.93 10.08 -24.61
CA ASN A 70 -2.35 11.15 -23.77
C ASN A 70 -2.31 10.93 -22.25
N VAL A 71 -2.68 9.76 -21.71
CA VAL A 71 -2.85 9.59 -20.24
C VAL A 71 -1.92 8.58 -19.59
N GLU A 72 -0.70 8.42 -20.12
CA GLU A 72 0.44 7.91 -19.33
C GLU A 72 0.86 8.89 -18.20
N CYS A 73 0.17 10.02 -18.03
CA CYS A 73 0.71 11.21 -17.38
C CYS A 73 0.64 11.26 -15.84
N VAL A 74 -0.17 10.45 -15.15
CA VAL A 74 -0.34 10.53 -13.69
C VAL A 74 0.22 9.31 -12.96
N PRO A 75 1.26 9.50 -12.13
CA PRO A 75 1.75 8.48 -11.21
C PRO A 75 0.66 7.95 -10.26
N VAL A 76 0.59 6.63 -10.13
CA VAL A 76 -0.11 6.01 -9.00
C VAL A 76 0.77 6.13 -7.75
N CYS A 77 0.16 6.44 -6.62
CA CYS A 77 0.89 6.73 -5.39
C CYS A 77 0.16 6.22 -4.14
N VAL A 78 0.91 6.10 -3.05
CA VAL A 78 0.42 5.85 -1.70
C VAL A 78 0.66 7.11 -0.88
N ARG A 79 -0.40 7.64 -0.27
CA ARG A 79 -0.27 8.65 0.79
C ARG A 79 -0.28 7.97 2.15
N VAL A 80 0.82 8.11 2.88
CA VAL A 80 1.05 7.54 4.20
C VAL A 80 0.80 8.64 5.22
N THR A 81 -0.07 8.39 6.20
CA THR A 81 -0.25 9.25 7.37
C THR A 81 0.50 8.62 8.54
N TYR A 82 1.40 9.36 9.18
CA TYR A 82 2.26 8.85 10.24
C TYR A 82 2.35 9.83 11.41
N ASP A 83 2.61 9.29 12.60
CA ASP A 83 2.89 10.06 13.81
C ASP A 83 4.38 10.43 13.85
N GLU A 84 4.70 11.71 13.65
CA GLU A 84 6.09 12.18 13.59
C GLU A 84 6.83 12.06 14.93
N ALA A 85 6.11 11.81 16.04
CA ALA A 85 6.72 11.51 17.33
C ALA A 85 7.19 10.05 17.45
N ARG A 86 6.70 9.14 16.58
CA ARG A 86 7.00 7.71 16.61
C ARG A 86 7.90 7.25 15.46
N VAL A 87 7.71 7.84 14.27
CA VAL A 87 8.46 7.48 13.06
C VAL A 87 8.85 8.72 12.28
N SER A 88 10.09 8.79 11.81
CA SER A 88 10.58 9.94 11.04
C SER A 88 10.18 9.84 9.57
N TYR A 89 10.23 10.97 8.86
CA TYR A 89 10.01 10.98 7.40
C TYR A 89 11.01 10.08 6.68
N GLU A 90 12.28 10.09 7.08
CA GLU A 90 13.33 9.26 6.50
C GLU A 90 13.07 7.77 6.73
N ASP A 91 12.55 7.38 7.90
CA ASP A 91 12.14 5.99 8.15
C ASP A 91 10.99 5.56 7.24
N VAL A 92 10.02 6.46 6.99
CA VAL A 92 8.95 6.22 6.02
C VAL A 92 9.50 6.08 4.60
N LEU A 93 10.47 6.92 4.20
CA LEU A 93 11.14 6.81 2.89
C LEU A 93 11.95 5.51 2.77
N ASP A 94 12.63 5.07 3.82
CA ASP A 94 13.37 3.82 3.84
C ASP A 94 12.45 2.60 3.75
N ALA A 95 11.33 2.61 4.49
CA ALA A 95 10.31 1.58 4.38
C ALA A 95 9.67 1.56 2.98
N ALA A 96 9.42 2.72 2.39
CA ALA A 96 8.90 2.85 1.04
C ALA A 96 9.89 2.33 0.00
N PHE A 97 11.18 2.65 0.14
CA PHE A 97 12.24 2.12 -0.71
C PHE A 97 12.34 0.60 -0.64
N ALA A 98 12.16 0.01 0.53
CA ALA A 98 12.12 -1.44 0.70
C ALA A 98 10.87 -2.08 0.06
N ALA A 99 9.72 -1.41 0.15
CA ALA A 99 8.45 -1.89 -0.38
C ALA A 99 8.26 -1.66 -1.90
N ALA A 100 8.99 -0.71 -2.48
CA ALA A 100 8.79 -0.27 -3.86
C ALA A 100 9.00 -1.40 -4.87
N LYS A 101 8.11 -1.47 -5.87
CA LYS A 101 8.24 -2.32 -7.06
C LYS A 101 7.93 -1.49 -8.31
N PRO A 102 8.77 -0.49 -8.63
CA PRO A 102 8.51 0.44 -9.72
C PRO A 102 8.76 -0.22 -11.08
N VAL A 103 8.15 0.36 -12.11
CA VAL A 103 8.48 0.04 -13.51
C VAL A 103 9.29 1.20 -14.07
N LEU A 104 10.60 1.02 -14.21
CA LEU A 104 11.49 2.05 -14.73
C LEU A 104 11.10 2.40 -16.18
N GLY A 105 11.01 3.70 -16.48
CA GLY A 105 10.55 4.20 -17.77
C GLY A 105 9.03 4.36 -17.90
N SER A 106 8.23 3.86 -16.95
CA SER A 106 6.81 4.16 -16.85
C SER A 106 6.60 5.39 -15.96
N ARG A 107 5.88 6.40 -16.44
CA ARG A 107 5.50 7.55 -15.60
C ARG A 107 4.48 7.13 -14.54
N GLN A 108 3.50 6.31 -14.91
CA GLN A 108 2.47 5.82 -13.99
C GLN A 108 3.05 5.04 -12.80
N TYR A 109 4.05 4.18 -13.05
CA TYR A 109 4.63 3.29 -12.04
C TYR A 109 6.06 3.69 -11.64
N ALA A 110 6.44 4.95 -11.89
CA ALA A 110 7.76 5.46 -11.55
C ALA A 110 7.96 5.52 -10.03
N PRO A 111 9.21 5.35 -9.55
CA PRO A 111 9.57 5.67 -8.19
C PRO A 111 9.68 7.20 -8.03
N ILE A 112 8.80 7.79 -7.21
CA ILE A 112 8.71 9.26 -7.03
C ILE A 112 8.41 9.57 -5.56
N VAL A 113 9.05 10.58 -5.01
CA VAL A 113 8.68 11.22 -3.75
C VAL A 113 8.00 12.54 -4.06
N PHE A 114 6.73 12.68 -3.68
CA PHE A 114 5.98 13.91 -3.82
C PHE A 114 6.07 14.70 -2.52
N ALA A 115 6.86 15.76 -2.53
CA ALA A 115 7.07 16.65 -1.41
C ALA A 115 5.99 17.73 -1.37
N ALA A 116 5.28 17.85 -0.25
CA ALA A 116 4.23 18.84 -0.05
C ALA A 116 4.79 20.22 0.35
N SER A 117 6.09 20.31 0.67
CA SER A 117 6.77 21.54 1.06
C SER A 117 8.23 21.55 0.61
N ASP A 118 8.85 22.74 0.62
CA ASP A 118 10.28 22.89 0.32
C ASP A 118 11.16 22.12 1.33
N GLU A 119 10.76 22.08 2.60
CA GLU A 119 11.45 21.30 3.65
C GLU A 119 11.43 19.80 3.32
N GLU A 120 10.26 19.26 2.93
CA GLU A 120 10.14 17.86 2.52
C GLU A 120 10.95 17.57 1.24
N ALA A 121 11.01 18.54 0.32
CA ALA A 121 11.78 18.40 -0.92
C ALA A 121 13.28 18.34 -0.63
N GLU A 122 13.79 19.18 0.28
CA GLU A 122 15.18 19.15 0.74
C GLU A 122 15.52 17.81 1.43
N ARG A 123 14.65 17.35 2.33
CA ARG A 123 14.83 16.07 3.04
C ARG A 123 14.81 14.88 2.08
N ALA A 124 13.85 14.86 1.14
CA ALA A 124 13.76 13.83 0.12
C ALA A 124 15.00 13.84 -0.79
N ALA A 125 15.46 15.02 -1.22
CA ALA A 125 16.66 15.13 -2.05
C ALA A 125 17.92 14.67 -1.30
N ALA A 126 18.06 15.02 -0.01
CA ALA A 126 19.13 14.52 0.84
C ALA A 126 19.09 12.99 0.97
N TRP A 127 17.90 12.43 1.19
CA TRP A 127 17.69 10.98 1.27
C TRP A 127 18.07 10.25 -0.04
N VAL A 128 17.69 10.80 -1.20
CA VAL A 128 18.10 10.28 -2.52
C VAL A 128 19.62 10.36 -2.70
N ALA A 129 20.25 11.45 -2.23
CA ALA A 129 21.69 11.67 -2.36
C ALA A 129 22.54 10.70 -1.53
N ILE A 130 22.05 10.25 -0.36
CA ILE A 130 22.67 9.17 0.44
C ILE A 130 22.90 7.93 -0.45
N GLY A 131 21.98 7.67 -1.39
CA GLY A 131 22.05 6.52 -2.27
C GLY A 131 21.79 5.22 -1.52
N GLY A 132 22.18 4.11 -2.12
CA GLY A 132 21.83 2.78 -1.63
C GLY A 132 21.16 1.97 -2.73
N LYS A 133 21.40 0.67 -2.70
CA LYS A 133 21.00 -0.26 -3.73
C LYS A 133 20.46 -1.53 -3.09
N ARG A 134 19.32 -2.00 -3.57
CA ARG A 134 18.74 -3.29 -3.22
C ARG A 134 19.35 -4.40 -4.07
N ASP A 135 19.22 -5.64 -3.61
CA ASP A 135 19.72 -6.82 -4.32
C ASP A 135 19.06 -7.03 -5.68
N ASP A 136 17.82 -6.55 -5.86
CA ASP A 136 17.10 -6.56 -7.14
C ASP A 136 17.53 -5.44 -8.10
N GLY A 137 18.49 -4.60 -7.68
CA GLY A 137 19.07 -3.55 -8.49
C GLY A 137 18.40 -2.19 -8.38
N LEU A 138 17.30 -2.04 -7.63
CA LEU A 138 16.67 -0.75 -7.39
C LEU A 138 17.58 0.14 -6.52
N GLU A 139 17.83 1.36 -6.98
CA GLU A 139 18.68 2.34 -6.30
C GLU A 139 17.86 3.52 -5.80
N ARG A 140 18.18 4.05 -4.61
CA ARG A 140 17.51 5.26 -4.08
C ARG A 140 17.59 6.44 -5.04
N ARG A 141 18.70 6.53 -5.79
CA ARG A 141 18.95 7.55 -6.83
C ARG A 141 17.97 7.52 -8.00
N GLN A 142 17.20 6.45 -8.16
CA GLN A 142 16.18 6.35 -9.19
C GLN A 142 14.87 7.03 -8.79
N PHE A 143 14.67 7.35 -7.51
CA PHE A 143 13.50 8.10 -7.05
C PHE A 143 13.62 9.56 -7.50
N ALA A 144 12.64 10.02 -8.27
CA ALA A 144 12.48 11.44 -8.56
C ALA A 144 11.90 12.15 -7.33
N VAL A 145 12.21 13.44 -7.15
CA VAL A 145 11.59 14.30 -6.14
C VAL A 145 10.78 15.37 -6.88
N GLU A 146 9.49 15.45 -6.58
CA GLU A 146 8.57 16.41 -7.20
C GLU A 146 7.81 17.18 -6.13
N THR A 147 7.71 18.49 -6.28
CA THR A 147 6.98 19.33 -5.31
C THR A 147 5.52 19.43 -5.70
N THR A 148 4.63 18.81 -4.91
CA THR A 148 3.18 18.91 -5.02
C THR A 148 2.51 18.37 -3.75
N ASP A 149 1.45 19.03 -3.31
CA ASP A 149 0.53 18.55 -2.27
C ASP A 149 -0.74 17.91 -2.86
N THR A 150 -0.91 17.98 -4.18
CA THR A 150 -2.08 17.46 -4.88
C THR A 150 -2.13 15.94 -4.82
N PHE A 151 -3.15 15.42 -4.17
CA PHE A 151 -3.43 14.00 -4.08
C PHE A 151 -4.90 13.71 -4.38
N TRP A 152 -5.12 12.85 -5.38
CA TRP A 152 -6.44 12.39 -5.78
C TRP A 152 -6.67 10.98 -5.24
N LEU A 153 -7.68 10.82 -4.39
CA LEU A 153 -8.01 9.50 -3.83
C LEU A 153 -8.50 8.55 -4.93
N ALA A 154 -7.86 7.39 -5.04
CA ALA A 154 -8.27 6.33 -5.94
C ALA A 154 -9.57 5.67 -5.49
N GLU A 155 -10.20 4.96 -6.41
CA GLU A 155 -11.47 4.28 -6.23
C GLU A 155 -11.46 3.30 -5.04
N GLY A 156 -12.62 3.10 -4.42
CA GLY A 156 -12.75 2.31 -3.19
C GLY A 156 -12.33 0.84 -3.32
N TYR A 157 -12.29 0.29 -4.53
CA TYR A 157 -11.82 -1.07 -4.78
C TYR A 157 -10.29 -1.18 -4.76
N HIS A 158 -9.55 -0.09 -4.95
CA HIS A 158 -8.09 -0.07 -4.83
C HIS A 158 -7.62 0.04 -3.38
N GLN A 159 -8.44 0.61 -2.50
CA GLN A 159 -8.12 0.75 -1.08
C GLN A 159 -8.14 -0.62 -0.39
N GLU A 160 -7.16 -0.89 0.48
CA GLU A 160 -7.10 -2.13 1.28
C GLU A 160 -7.27 -3.41 0.42
N TYR A 161 -6.71 -3.40 -0.79
CA TYR A 161 -6.99 -4.43 -1.81
C TYR A 161 -6.73 -5.84 -1.27
N TRP A 162 -5.54 -6.11 -0.74
CA TRP A 162 -5.19 -7.43 -0.23
C TRP A 162 -5.96 -7.81 1.03
N GLN A 163 -6.28 -6.84 1.89
CA GLN A 163 -7.16 -7.09 3.03
C GLN A 163 -8.57 -7.49 2.57
N LYS A 164 -9.08 -6.98 1.45
CA LYS A 164 -10.39 -7.39 0.91
C LYS A 164 -10.34 -8.74 0.20
N TRP A 165 -9.27 -9.01 -0.56
CA TRP A 165 -9.20 -10.16 -1.47
C TRP A 165 -8.55 -11.42 -0.90
N ARG A 166 -7.53 -11.33 -0.03
CA ARG A 166 -6.94 -12.50 0.65
C ARG A 166 -7.97 -13.43 1.28
N PRO A 167 -8.95 -12.98 2.11
CA PRO A 167 -9.96 -13.88 2.68
C PRO A 167 -10.91 -14.48 1.63
N ARG A 168 -11.15 -13.76 0.52
CA ARG A 168 -12.02 -14.25 -0.56
C ARG A 168 -11.33 -15.35 -1.35
N TYR A 169 -10.06 -15.16 -1.67
CA TYR A 169 -9.25 -16.21 -2.30
C TYR A 169 -9.08 -17.40 -1.37
N ALA A 170 -8.83 -17.16 -0.07
CA ALA A 170 -8.79 -18.21 0.94
C ALA A 170 -10.05 -19.08 0.91
N ALA A 171 -11.23 -18.44 0.96
CA ALA A 171 -12.52 -19.13 0.90
C ALA A 171 -12.73 -19.86 -0.44
N LEU A 172 -12.38 -19.23 -1.56
CA LEU A 172 -12.50 -19.85 -2.89
C LEU A 172 -11.61 -21.10 -3.01
N PHE A 173 -10.34 -21.02 -2.61
CA PHE A 173 -9.43 -22.17 -2.66
C PHE A 173 -9.88 -23.30 -1.74
N ALA A 174 -10.40 -22.96 -0.54
CA ALA A 174 -10.99 -23.96 0.36
C ALA A 174 -12.23 -24.62 -0.27
N LEU A 175 -13.13 -23.86 -0.88
CA LEU A 175 -14.34 -24.38 -1.53
C LEU A 175 -14.03 -25.23 -2.77
N VAL A 176 -13.09 -24.80 -3.62
CA VAL A 176 -12.63 -25.60 -4.78
C VAL A 176 -11.99 -26.90 -4.30
N GLY A 177 -11.16 -26.85 -3.24
CA GLY A 177 -10.58 -28.04 -2.64
C GLY A 177 -11.65 -29.03 -2.14
N LEU A 178 -12.69 -28.53 -1.48
CA LEU A 178 -13.83 -29.34 -1.01
C LEU A 178 -14.68 -29.90 -2.16
N GLN A 179 -15.01 -29.10 -3.17
CA GLN A 179 -15.84 -29.52 -4.30
C GLN A 179 -15.11 -30.51 -5.22
N TYR A 180 -13.79 -30.39 -5.36
CA TYR A 180 -12.97 -31.37 -6.06
C TYR A 180 -13.02 -32.74 -5.36
N ALA A 181 -13.03 -32.75 -4.02
CA ALA A 181 -13.18 -33.99 -3.25
C ALA A 181 -14.56 -34.65 -3.43
N ASP A 182 -15.60 -33.87 -3.72
CA ASP A 182 -16.99 -34.36 -3.81
C ASP A 182 -17.41 -34.80 -5.23
N SER A 183 -16.86 -34.20 -6.30
CA SER A 183 -17.49 -34.26 -7.63
C SER A 183 -16.90 -35.20 -8.69
N LYS A 184 -15.59 -35.54 -8.71
CA LYS A 184 -14.99 -36.42 -9.74
C LYS A 184 -13.61 -36.97 -9.36
N LEU A 185 -13.53 -38.18 -8.80
CA LEU A 185 -12.26 -38.88 -8.53
C LEU A 185 -12.31 -40.37 -8.90
N ASP A 186 -12.63 -40.68 -10.16
CA ASP A 186 -12.51 -42.05 -10.69
C ASP A 186 -11.31 -42.22 -11.65
N PHE A 187 -10.54 -41.16 -11.94
CA PHE A 187 -9.49 -41.17 -12.98
C PHE A 187 -8.04 -40.97 -12.47
N LEU A 188 -7.86 -40.44 -11.25
CA LEU A 188 -6.54 -40.29 -10.62
C LEU A 188 -6.33 -41.38 -9.55
N PRO A 189 -5.08 -41.79 -9.28
CA PRO A 189 -4.81 -42.74 -8.20
C PRO A 189 -5.17 -42.08 -6.84
N PRO A 190 -5.83 -42.81 -5.91
CA PRO A 190 -6.40 -42.26 -4.67
C PRO A 190 -5.46 -41.41 -3.79
N ALA A 191 -4.15 -41.63 -3.89
CA ALA A 191 -3.14 -40.90 -3.13
C ALA A 191 -2.83 -39.49 -3.69
N ALA A 192 -3.02 -39.25 -4.99
CA ALA A 192 -2.82 -37.94 -5.61
C ALA A 192 -3.97 -36.98 -5.24
N ASP A 193 -5.16 -37.53 -5.00
CA ASP A 193 -6.40 -36.77 -4.80
C ASP A 193 -6.49 -36.14 -3.42
N ALA A 194 -6.19 -36.93 -2.38
CA ALA A 194 -6.11 -36.44 -1.02
C ALA A 194 -5.01 -35.37 -0.86
N ALA A 195 -3.90 -35.52 -1.58
CA ALA A 195 -2.78 -34.58 -1.54
C ALA A 195 -3.13 -33.23 -2.19
N CYS A 196 -3.78 -33.23 -3.37
CA CYS A 196 -4.20 -32.00 -4.06
C CYS A 196 -5.29 -31.24 -3.29
N THR A 197 -6.29 -31.94 -2.74
CA THR A 197 -7.33 -31.33 -1.89
C THR A 197 -6.74 -30.77 -0.60
N ALA A 198 -5.90 -31.54 0.10
CA ALA A 198 -5.24 -31.07 1.31
C ALA A 198 -4.38 -29.84 1.01
N LEU A 199 -3.67 -29.81 -0.12
CA LEU A 199 -2.86 -28.66 -0.52
C LEU A 199 -3.72 -27.42 -0.78
N ALA A 200 -4.82 -27.53 -1.54
CA ALA A 200 -5.71 -26.40 -1.83
C ALA A 200 -6.38 -25.84 -0.56
N VAL A 201 -6.83 -26.73 0.34
CA VAL A 201 -7.39 -26.33 1.64
C VAL A 201 -6.32 -25.69 2.53
N CYS A 202 -5.11 -26.28 2.60
CA CYS A 202 -3.99 -25.69 3.34
C CYS A 202 -3.61 -24.31 2.79
N ILE A 203 -3.55 -24.13 1.46
CA ILE A 203 -3.31 -22.82 0.84
C ILE A 203 -4.42 -21.84 1.22
N GLY A 204 -5.68 -22.24 1.13
CA GLY A 204 -6.81 -21.41 1.55
C GLY A 204 -6.71 -20.98 3.02
N LEU A 205 -6.41 -21.93 3.92
CA LEU A 205 -6.22 -21.67 5.34
C LEU A 205 -4.99 -20.81 5.64
N LEU A 206 -3.90 -20.93 4.86
CA LEU A 206 -2.71 -20.08 4.98
C LEU A 206 -3.04 -18.62 4.69
N PHE A 207 -3.76 -18.34 3.59
CA PHE A 207 -4.22 -16.98 3.27
C PHE A 207 -5.16 -16.42 4.34
N LEU A 208 -5.96 -17.27 5.00
CA LEU A 208 -6.81 -16.87 6.12
C LEU A 208 -5.98 -16.61 7.40
N GLY A 209 -4.99 -17.46 7.67
CA GLY A 209 -4.08 -17.36 8.82
C GLY A 209 -3.24 -16.09 8.78
N GLU A 210 -2.70 -15.73 7.61
CA GLU A 210 -2.01 -14.45 7.43
C GLU A 210 -2.89 -13.27 7.85
N ARG A 211 -4.18 -13.26 7.48
CA ARG A 211 -5.11 -12.18 7.88
C ARG A 211 -5.32 -12.13 9.39
N VAL A 212 -5.46 -13.28 10.05
CA VAL A 212 -5.64 -13.31 11.52
C VAL A 212 -4.39 -12.74 12.18
N LEU A 213 -3.21 -13.19 11.77
CA LEU A 213 -1.93 -12.69 12.27
C LEU A 213 -1.79 -11.19 12.03
N ASP A 214 -2.08 -10.70 10.82
CA ASP A 214 -2.04 -9.28 10.48
C ASP A 214 -3.06 -8.45 11.28
N SER A 215 -4.25 -8.99 11.58
CA SER A 215 -5.26 -8.26 12.37
C SER A 215 -4.90 -8.17 13.85
N GLU A 216 -4.18 -9.15 14.38
CA GLU A 216 -3.73 -9.15 15.77
C GLU A 216 -2.48 -8.28 15.94
N THR A 217 -1.58 -8.19 14.95
CA THR A 217 -0.47 -7.22 14.97
C THR A 217 -0.97 -5.78 14.90
N THR A 218 -2.02 -5.48 14.13
CA THR A 218 -2.65 -4.15 14.13
C THR A 218 -3.32 -3.80 15.47
N LYS A 219 -3.88 -4.79 16.19
CA LYS A 219 -4.52 -4.56 17.50
C LYS A 219 -3.53 -4.45 18.67
N LEU A 220 -2.35 -5.04 18.55
CA LEU A 220 -1.30 -4.96 19.59
C LEU A 220 -0.56 -3.61 19.59
N GLY A 221 -0.78 -2.77 18.57
CA GLY A 221 -0.25 -1.41 18.48
C GLY A 221 -1.26 -0.29 18.82
N ALA A 222 -2.45 -0.63 19.33
CA ALA A 222 -3.51 0.29 19.74
C ALA A 222 -3.60 0.45 21.26
#